data_AF-A0A916ZTB8-F1
#
_entry.id   AF-A0A916ZTB8-F1
#
_cell.length_a   1.000
_cell.length_b   1.000
_cell.length_c   1.000
_cell.angle_alpha   90.00
_cell.angle_beta   90.00
_cell.angle_gamma   90.00
#
_symmetry.space_group_name_H-M   'P 1'
#
loop_
_entity.id
_entity.type
_entity.pdbx_description
1 polymer ?
#
loop_
_entity_poly.entity_id
_entity_poly.type
_entity_poly.pdbx_seq_one_letter_code
_entity_poly.pdbx_strand_id
1 'polypeptide(L)'
;MPRLSEGQRLTKTLTALKALQRRPKSDAHIGLDIQENLIILISRAEMSITRQKSAISSVRASLSKKGLDKEEANFAKAKLTQHNDCIEQHRSTIGLCRDIGDSIAFLYIDRWDIKPLFLKESAGNITGKRGNRLERAILRRLFKEGCPCLLNDLTGSLRFADLTLFGPYGTFGLIEAKSGNGGNKKRAGRQQAKAKAVMEYLITDKRELEGAPMLRRSLQEKPRYHVGHLNRLLYTYISESRRQAFREVEPGVFYTILGEEPSGPVITHPLAKPGCP
;
A
#
# COMPACT_ATOMS: atom_id res chain seq x y z
N MET A 1 7.04 -19.38 18.66
CA MET A 1 5.93 -19.00 17.75
C MET A 1 6.31 -19.40 16.33
N PRO A 2 5.58 -20.33 15.67
CA PRO A 2 5.90 -20.75 14.31
C PRO A 2 5.83 -19.57 13.32
N ARG A 3 6.76 -19.54 12.35
CA ARG A 3 6.81 -18.48 11.33
C ARG A 3 5.66 -18.68 10.33
N LEU A 4 4.64 -17.83 10.38
CA LEU A 4 3.59 -17.80 9.36
C LEU A 4 4.18 -17.56 7.96
N SER A 5 3.66 -18.29 6.97
CA SER A 5 3.90 -18.00 5.56
C SER A 5 3.34 -16.62 5.18
N GLU A 6 3.76 -16.10 4.02
CA GLU A 6 3.29 -14.79 3.54
C GLU A 6 1.77 -14.75 3.38
N GLY A 7 1.20 -15.74 2.72
CA GLY A 7 -0.25 -15.81 2.54
C GLY A 7 -1.02 -16.04 3.82
N GLN A 8 -0.53 -16.87 4.75
CA GLN A 8 -1.15 -17.01 6.07
C GLN A 8 -1.19 -15.67 6.82
N ARG A 9 -0.11 -14.88 6.72
CA ARG A 9 -0.05 -13.55 7.32
C ARG A 9 -1.03 -12.59 6.63
N LEU A 10 -1.10 -12.59 5.30
CA LEU A 10 -2.04 -11.77 4.55
C LEU A 10 -3.50 -12.11 4.92
N THR A 11 -3.86 -13.39 4.97
CA THR A 11 -5.19 -13.84 5.42
C THR A 11 -5.48 -13.37 6.84
N LYS A 12 -4.51 -13.50 7.77
CA LYS A 12 -4.64 -12.99 9.14
C LYS A 12 -4.90 -11.47 9.16
N THR A 13 -4.13 -10.71 8.38
CA THR A 13 -4.27 -9.25 8.26
C THR A 13 -5.64 -8.86 7.73
N LEU A 14 -6.14 -9.52 6.67
CA LEU A 14 -7.45 -9.23 6.08
C LEU A 14 -8.61 -9.59 7.03
N THR A 15 -8.49 -10.70 7.76
CA THR A 15 -9.48 -11.07 8.80
C THR A 15 -9.51 -10.04 9.92
N ALA A 16 -8.34 -9.57 10.37
CA ALA A 16 -8.23 -8.51 11.37
C ALA A 16 -8.83 -7.18 10.86
N LEU A 17 -8.58 -6.82 9.59
CA LEU A 17 -9.20 -5.64 8.98
C LEU A 17 -10.72 -5.74 8.98
N LYS A 18 -11.29 -6.88 8.58
CA LYS A 18 -12.75 -7.08 8.62
C LYS A 18 -13.32 -6.96 10.05
N ALA A 19 -12.58 -7.39 11.06
CA ALA A 19 -12.98 -7.20 12.45
C ALA A 19 -12.96 -5.71 12.83
N LEU A 20 -11.88 -5.00 12.51
CA LEU A 20 -11.74 -3.56 12.76
C LEU A 20 -12.84 -2.76 12.08
N GLN A 21 -13.19 -3.07 10.83
CA GLN A 21 -14.25 -2.41 10.06
C GLN A 21 -15.61 -2.42 10.76
N ARG A 22 -15.91 -3.44 11.59
CA ARG A 22 -17.20 -3.55 12.29
C ARG A 22 -17.33 -2.52 13.42
N ARG A 23 -16.24 -2.27 14.16
CA ARG A 23 -16.22 -1.35 15.30
C ARG A 23 -14.89 -0.58 15.36
N PRO A 24 -14.62 0.35 14.41
CA PRO A 24 -13.29 0.98 14.30
C PRO A 24 -12.84 1.74 15.55
N LYS A 25 -13.79 2.30 16.32
CA LYS A 25 -13.50 3.05 17.54
C LYS A 25 -13.17 2.13 18.72
N SER A 26 -14.00 1.10 18.96
CA SER A 26 -13.85 0.18 20.09
C SER A 26 -12.68 -0.80 19.90
N ASP A 27 -12.47 -1.24 18.66
CA ASP A 27 -11.47 -2.25 18.31
C ASP A 27 -10.20 -1.61 17.72
N ALA A 28 -9.96 -0.33 17.99
CA ALA A 28 -8.83 0.45 17.46
C ALA A 28 -7.47 -0.26 17.62
N HIS A 29 -7.24 -0.95 18.74
CA HIS A 29 -6.02 -1.72 19.01
C HIS A 29 -5.70 -2.78 17.94
N ILE A 30 -6.71 -3.34 17.25
CA ILE A 30 -6.52 -4.26 16.12
C ILE A 30 -5.74 -3.58 14.99
N GLY A 31 -5.88 -2.26 14.85
CA GLY A 31 -5.13 -1.45 13.89
C GLY A 31 -3.61 -1.56 14.05
N LEU A 32 -3.10 -1.76 15.28
CA LEU A 32 -1.67 -1.97 15.50
C LEU A 32 -1.21 -3.32 14.93
N ASP A 33 -1.98 -4.38 15.19
CA ASP A 33 -1.66 -5.73 14.71
C ASP A 33 -1.66 -5.82 13.18
N ILE A 34 -2.60 -5.14 12.53
CA ILE A 34 -2.66 -5.02 11.07
C ILE A 34 -1.37 -4.35 10.56
N GLN A 35 -1.03 -3.18 11.11
CA GLN A 35 0.15 -2.41 10.69
C GLN A 35 1.45 -3.18 10.91
N GLU A 36 1.62 -3.85 12.04
CA GLU A 36 2.81 -4.67 12.32
C GLU A 36 2.96 -5.84 11.32
N ASN A 37 1.84 -6.47 10.92
CA ASN A 37 1.86 -7.48 9.87
C ASN A 37 2.22 -6.91 8.50
N LEU A 38 1.68 -5.75 8.14
CA LEU A 38 2.00 -5.06 6.89
C LEU A 38 3.48 -4.69 6.82
N ILE A 39 4.05 -4.15 7.90
CA ILE A 39 5.49 -3.83 7.98
C ILE A 39 6.32 -5.08 7.69
N ILE A 40 5.98 -6.22 8.27
CA ILE A 40 6.71 -7.48 8.03
C ILE A 40 6.59 -7.92 6.56
N LEU A 41 5.39 -7.86 5.97
CA LEU A 41 5.15 -8.24 4.58
C LEU A 41 5.95 -7.35 3.62
N ILE A 42 5.81 -6.03 3.75
CA ILE A 42 6.51 -5.05 2.92
C ILE A 42 8.03 -5.21 3.08
N SER A 43 8.52 -5.34 4.32
CA SER A 43 9.95 -5.50 4.55
C SER A 43 10.53 -6.73 3.86
N ARG A 44 9.80 -7.85 3.87
CA ARG A 44 10.21 -9.08 3.17
C ARG A 44 10.21 -8.88 1.66
N ALA A 45 9.15 -8.29 1.11
CA ALA A 45 9.07 -8.00 -0.32
C ALA A 45 10.20 -7.08 -0.79
N GLU A 46 10.52 -6.02 -0.04
CA GLU A 46 11.62 -5.10 -0.36
C GLU A 46 13.01 -5.75 -0.29
N MET A 47 13.25 -6.60 0.71
CA MET A 47 14.49 -7.39 0.79
C MET A 47 14.61 -8.34 -0.41
N SER A 48 13.52 -9.02 -0.79
CA SER A 48 13.50 -9.88 -1.97
C SER A 48 13.76 -9.09 -3.24
N ILE A 49 13.12 -7.93 -3.45
CA ILE A 49 13.38 -7.06 -4.61
C ILE A 49 14.86 -6.68 -4.67
N THR A 50 15.45 -6.30 -3.54
CA THR A 50 16.88 -5.97 -3.46
C THR A 50 17.75 -7.15 -3.90
N ARG A 51 17.47 -8.35 -3.38
CA ARG A 51 18.18 -9.59 -3.76
C ARG A 51 18.05 -9.89 -5.25
N GLN A 52 16.84 -9.79 -5.82
CA GLN A 52 16.61 -10.04 -7.24
C GLN A 52 17.35 -9.01 -8.13
N LYS A 53 17.39 -7.73 -7.72
CA LYS A 53 18.17 -6.70 -8.42
C LYS A 53 19.67 -7.00 -8.42
N SER A 54 20.21 -7.48 -7.30
CA SER A 54 21.61 -7.93 -7.23
C SER A 54 21.88 -9.15 -8.12
N ALA A 55 20.93 -10.10 -8.20
CA ALA A 55 21.03 -11.25 -9.10
C ALA A 55 21.01 -10.81 -10.58
N ILE A 56 20.09 -9.91 -10.96
CA ILE A 56 20.05 -9.31 -12.30
C ILE A 56 21.38 -8.64 -12.67
N SER A 57 21.96 -7.86 -11.76
CA SER A 57 23.27 -7.22 -11.98
C SER A 57 24.36 -8.25 -12.27
N SER A 58 24.34 -9.38 -11.55
CA SER A 58 25.33 -10.46 -11.70
C SER A 58 25.17 -11.21 -13.03
N VAL A 59 23.92 -11.48 -13.45
CA VAL A 59 23.63 -12.07 -14.77
C VAL A 59 24.05 -11.13 -15.90
N ARG A 60 23.75 -9.82 -15.78
CA ARG A 60 24.18 -8.81 -16.75
C ARG A 60 25.70 -8.71 -16.86
N ALA A 61 26.42 -8.79 -15.74
CA ALA A 61 27.89 -8.79 -15.73
C ALA A 61 28.49 -10.07 -16.35
N SER A 62 27.76 -11.19 -16.31
CA SER A 62 28.19 -12.43 -16.98
C SER A 62 27.96 -12.34 -18.49
N LEU A 63 26.86 -11.72 -18.92
CA LEU A 63 26.52 -11.46 -20.32
C LEU A 63 27.49 -10.51 -21.04
N SER A 64 28.22 -9.66 -20.33
CA SER A 64 29.17 -8.71 -20.92
C SER A 64 30.55 -9.33 -21.22
N LYS A 65 30.80 -10.58 -20.82
CA LYS A 65 32.04 -11.30 -21.14
C LYS A 65 31.96 -11.85 -22.57
N LYS A 66 33.01 -11.62 -23.38
CA LYS A 66 33.09 -12.14 -24.76
C LYS A 66 33.12 -13.68 -24.76
N GLY A 67 32.43 -14.29 -25.72
CA GLY A 67 32.50 -15.73 -25.98
C GLY A 67 31.29 -16.56 -25.57
N LEU A 68 30.15 -15.94 -25.21
CA LEU A 68 28.92 -16.67 -24.91
C LEU A 68 28.33 -17.31 -26.17
N ASP A 69 27.95 -18.57 -26.06
CA ASP A 69 27.19 -19.22 -27.12
C ASP A 69 25.72 -18.76 -27.13
N LYS A 70 24.98 -19.16 -28.16
CA LYS A 70 23.57 -18.77 -28.35
C LYS A 70 22.65 -19.35 -27.26
N GLU A 71 22.95 -20.54 -26.75
CA GLU A 71 22.16 -21.21 -25.72
C GLU A 71 22.35 -20.55 -24.35
N GLU A 72 23.59 -20.24 -23.99
CA GLU A 72 23.97 -19.50 -22.79
C GLU A 72 23.35 -18.09 -22.78
N ALA A 73 23.36 -17.41 -23.93
CA ALA A 73 22.70 -16.10 -24.09
C ALA A 73 21.19 -16.19 -23.89
N ASN A 74 20.54 -17.23 -24.43
CA ASN A 74 19.10 -17.45 -24.27
C ASN A 74 18.75 -17.81 -22.82
N PHE A 75 19.54 -18.65 -22.17
CA PHE A 75 19.36 -19.03 -20.77
C PHE A 75 19.50 -17.82 -19.83
N ALA A 76 20.49 -16.97 -20.07
CA ALA A 76 20.68 -15.74 -19.31
C ALA A 76 19.51 -14.75 -19.50
N LYS A 77 18.98 -14.60 -20.73
CA LYS A 77 17.77 -13.81 -20.99
C LYS A 77 16.56 -14.37 -20.24
N ALA A 78 16.35 -15.68 -20.27
CA ALA A 78 15.25 -16.32 -19.54
C ALA A 78 15.35 -16.07 -18.02
N LYS A 79 16.55 -16.17 -17.44
CA LYS A 79 16.80 -15.80 -16.04
C LYS A 79 16.51 -14.33 -15.74
N LEU A 80 16.89 -13.41 -16.63
CA LEU A 80 16.58 -11.98 -16.46
C LEU A 80 15.08 -11.75 -16.43
N THR A 81 14.32 -12.37 -17.34
CA THR A 81 12.85 -12.31 -17.34
C THR A 81 12.29 -12.84 -16.03
N GLN A 82 12.73 -14.03 -15.60
CA GLN A 82 12.28 -14.63 -14.33
C GLN A 82 12.53 -13.72 -13.11
N HIS A 83 13.71 -13.11 -13.01
CA HIS A 83 14.03 -12.19 -11.92
C HIS A 83 13.18 -10.92 -11.96
N ASN A 84 12.91 -10.37 -13.16
CA ASN A 84 12.01 -9.22 -13.31
C ASN A 84 10.58 -9.57 -12.91
N ASP A 85 10.06 -10.73 -13.34
CA ASP A 85 8.73 -11.18 -12.96
C ASP A 85 8.59 -11.32 -11.43
N CYS A 86 9.61 -11.88 -10.76
CA CYS A 86 9.63 -11.92 -9.29
C CYS A 86 9.62 -10.51 -8.66
N ILE A 87 10.33 -9.53 -9.25
CA ILE A 87 10.32 -8.14 -8.77
C ILE A 87 8.92 -7.56 -8.88
N GLU A 88 8.24 -7.74 -10.01
CA GLU A 88 6.87 -7.24 -10.18
C GLU A 88 5.89 -7.91 -9.22
N GLN A 89 6.02 -9.21 -8.95
CA GLN A 89 5.19 -9.89 -7.94
C GLN A 89 5.35 -9.30 -6.54
N HIS A 90 6.58 -9.00 -6.12
CA HIS A 90 6.83 -8.36 -4.84
C HIS A 90 6.34 -6.90 -4.81
N ARG A 91 6.41 -6.17 -5.93
CA ARG A 91 5.81 -4.83 -6.05
C ARG A 91 4.29 -4.88 -5.92
N SER A 92 3.63 -5.83 -6.57
CA SER A 92 2.19 -6.06 -6.42
C SER A 92 1.81 -6.39 -4.97
N THR A 93 2.64 -7.17 -4.27
CA THR A 93 2.45 -7.46 -2.85
C THR A 93 2.54 -6.20 -1.98
N ILE A 94 3.50 -5.31 -2.26
CA ILE A 94 3.62 -4.00 -1.59
C ILE A 94 2.40 -3.13 -1.90
N GLY A 95 1.94 -3.12 -3.15
CA GLY A 95 0.71 -2.43 -3.56
C GLY A 95 -0.49 -2.89 -2.74
N LEU A 96 -0.73 -4.21 -2.69
CA LEU A 96 -1.81 -4.79 -1.89
C LEU A 96 -1.70 -4.43 -0.40
N CYS A 97 -0.49 -4.42 0.16
CA CYS A 97 -0.27 -4.01 1.54
C CYS A 97 -0.65 -2.53 1.75
N ARG A 98 -0.35 -1.67 0.78
CA ARG A 98 -0.73 -0.24 0.80
C ARG A 98 -2.23 -0.04 0.66
N ASP A 99 -2.91 -0.84 -0.14
CA ASP A 99 -4.38 -0.82 -0.26
C ASP A 99 -5.06 -1.23 1.07
N ILE A 100 -4.46 -2.20 1.78
CA ILE A 100 -4.92 -2.58 3.14
C ILE A 100 -4.68 -1.42 4.12
N GLY A 101 -3.56 -0.72 4.03
CA GLY A 101 -3.30 0.47 4.86
C GLY A 101 -4.25 1.62 4.54
N ASP A 102 -4.53 1.88 3.26
CA ASP A 102 -5.54 2.85 2.84
C ASP A 102 -6.92 2.49 3.40
N SER A 103 -7.27 1.21 3.42
CA SER A 103 -8.52 0.74 4.03
C SER A 103 -8.63 1.12 5.51
N ILE A 104 -7.52 1.21 6.26
CA ILE A 104 -7.53 1.75 7.63
C ILE A 104 -7.78 3.26 7.60
N ALA A 105 -7.10 4.02 6.73
CA ALA A 105 -7.30 5.46 6.63
C ALA A 105 -8.77 5.84 6.37
N PHE A 106 -9.42 5.13 5.43
CA PHE A 106 -10.83 5.33 5.08
C PHE A 106 -11.83 4.95 6.19
N LEU A 107 -11.39 4.28 7.26
CA LEU A 107 -12.24 4.03 8.44
C LEU A 107 -12.31 5.23 9.39
N TYR A 108 -11.30 6.10 9.38
CA TYR A 108 -11.18 7.18 10.36
C TYR A 108 -11.27 8.58 9.74
N ILE A 109 -10.91 8.72 8.46
CA ILE A 109 -10.89 10.00 7.74
C ILE A 109 -11.96 9.97 6.65
N ASP A 110 -12.68 11.09 6.47
CA ASP A 110 -13.61 11.21 5.36
C ASP A 110 -12.91 11.11 4.00
N ARG A 111 -13.55 10.50 3.01
CA ARG A 111 -12.96 10.28 1.68
C ARG A 111 -12.51 11.59 1.02
N TRP A 112 -13.21 12.69 1.26
CA TRP A 112 -12.92 13.98 0.67
C TRP A 112 -11.75 14.68 1.37
N ASP A 113 -11.50 14.36 2.64
CA ASP A 113 -10.31 14.78 3.39
C ASP A 113 -9.05 14.03 2.94
N ILE A 114 -9.17 12.77 2.51
CA ILE A 114 -8.03 11.98 2.00
C ILE A 114 -7.54 12.49 0.64
N LYS A 115 -8.46 12.93 -0.24
CA LYS A 115 -8.12 13.37 -1.61
C LYS A 115 -6.94 14.36 -1.68
N PRO A 116 -6.91 15.46 -0.91
CA PRO A 116 -5.76 16.37 -0.94
C PRO A 116 -4.47 15.78 -0.35
N LEU A 117 -4.54 14.73 0.47
CA LEU A 117 -3.39 14.06 1.08
C LEU A 117 -2.64 13.13 0.10
N PHE A 118 -3.27 12.76 -1.01
CA PHE A 118 -2.71 11.88 -2.04
C PHE A 118 -1.81 12.59 -3.05
N LEU A 119 -1.95 13.90 -3.25
CA LEU A 119 -1.36 14.67 -4.37
C LEU A 119 0.17 14.85 -4.34
N LYS A 120 0.89 14.11 -3.51
CA LYS A 120 2.36 14.17 -3.37
C LYS A 120 3.01 12.90 -3.91
N GLU A 121 4.30 12.93 -4.22
CA GLU A 121 5.07 11.73 -4.66
C GLU A 121 4.94 10.56 -3.66
N SER A 122 4.99 9.33 -4.16
CA SER A 122 4.77 8.11 -3.37
C SER A 122 5.78 7.95 -2.23
N ALA A 123 5.33 7.33 -1.13
CA ALA A 123 6.20 6.89 -0.04
C ALA A 123 7.36 6.02 -0.56
N GLY A 124 8.56 6.27 -0.06
CA GLY A 124 9.76 5.51 -0.40
C GLY A 124 9.77 4.13 0.25
N ASN A 125 10.93 3.44 0.18
CA ASN A 125 11.07 2.12 0.82
C ASN A 125 10.98 2.24 2.35
N ILE A 126 10.31 1.25 2.96
CA ILE A 126 10.16 1.05 4.41
C ILE A 126 11.47 0.52 5.02
N THR A 127 12.15 -0.40 4.33
CA THR A 127 13.42 -1.00 4.78
C THR A 127 14.64 -0.13 4.51
N GLY A 128 15.62 -0.20 5.41
CA GLY A 128 16.96 0.37 5.24
C GLY A 128 17.19 1.75 5.88
N LYS A 129 16.17 2.40 6.44
CA LYS A 129 16.33 3.70 7.13
C LYS A 129 16.31 3.51 8.65
N ARG A 130 17.31 4.06 9.36
CA ARG A 130 17.30 4.19 10.83
C ARG A 130 16.01 4.89 11.35
N GLY A 131 15.33 5.68 10.51
CA GLY A 131 14.07 6.37 10.80
C GLY A 131 12.90 5.45 11.19
N ASN A 132 12.78 4.28 10.55
CA ASN A 132 11.65 3.36 10.76
C ASN A 132 11.54 2.85 12.23
N ARG A 133 12.67 2.73 12.95
CA ARG A 133 12.63 2.32 14.38
C ARG A 133 11.94 3.36 15.25
N LEU A 134 12.19 4.64 15.01
CA LEU A 134 11.57 5.73 15.77
C LEU A 134 10.08 5.81 15.48
N GLU A 135 9.70 5.78 14.21
CA GLU A 135 8.30 5.81 13.78
C GLU A 135 7.50 4.64 14.39
N ARG A 136 8.06 3.43 14.38
CA ARG A 136 7.43 2.26 15.03
C ARG A 136 7.37 2.36 16.55
N ALA A 137 8.36 2.98 17.18
CA ALA A 137 8.33 3.22 18.63
C ALA A 137 7.21 4.23 18.98
N ILE A 138 7.08 5.30 18.20
CA ILE A 138 6.00 6.29 18.34
C ILE A 138 4.64 5.62 18.11
N LEU A 139 4.49 4.84 17.04
CA LEU A 139 3.27 4.07 16.74
C LEU A 139 2.83 3.24 17.95
N ARG A 140 3.71 2.35 18.44
CA ARG A 140 3.40 1.47 19.58
C ARG A 140 3.08 2.27 20.85
N ARG A 141 3.76 3.39 21.07
CA ARG A 141 3.52 4.26 22.23
C ARG A 141 2.14 4.90 22.16
N LEU A 142 1.76 5.47 21.02
CA LEU A 142 0.43 6.08 20.82
C LEU A 142 -0.69 5.05 21.02
N PHE A 143 -0.56 3.85 20.46
CA PHE A 143 -1.54 2.79 20.70
C PHE A 143 -1.61 2.35 22.17
N LYS A 144 -0.48 2.31 22.87
CA LYS A 144 -0.45 2.05 24.32
C LYS A 144 -1.18 3.12 25.13
N GLU A 145 -1.17 4.36 24.66
CA GLU A 145 -1.88 5.50 25.25
C GLU A 145 -3.35 5.59 24.81
N GLY A 146 -3.84 4.62 24.02
CA GLY A 146 -5.22 4.60 23.53
C GLY A 146 -5.49 5.56 22.37
N CYS A 147 -4.43 6.07 21.74
CA CYS A 147 -4.54 6.98 20.61
C CYS A 147 -4.39 6.21 19.28
N PRO A 148 -5.48 5.97 18.54
CA PRO A 148 -5.40 5.29 17.25
C PRO A 148 -4.63 6.14 16.24
N CYS A 149 -3.72 5.52 15.51
CA CYS A 149 -2.90 6.19 14.50
C CYS A 149 -2.49 5.23 13.39
N LEU A 150 -1.96 5.80 12.30
CA LEU A 150 -1.55 5.09 11.10
C LEU A 150 -0.17 5.57 10.64
N LEU A 151 0.73 4.63 10.34
CA LEU A 151 1.96 4.93 9.60
C LEU A 151 1.63 5.20 8.14
N ASN A 152 1.98 6.40 7.68
CA ASN A 152 1.64 6.86 6.33
C ASN A 152 2.42 6.09 5.24
N ASP A 153 3.62 5.59 5.55
CA ASP A 153 4.40 4.71 4.66
C ASP A 153 3.69 3.37 4.35
N LEU A 154 2.70 2.98 5.16
CA LEU A 154 1.85 1.81 4.91
C LEU A 154 0.67 2.11 3.99
N THR A 155 0.56 3.33 3.46
CA THR A 155 -0.60 3.78 2.69
C THR A 155 -0.21 4.24 1.29
N GLY A 156 -1.13 4.14 0.34
CA GLY A 156 -1.01 4.80 -0.95
C GLY A 156 -1.48 6.26 -0.89
N SER A 157 -2.34 6.60 0.06
CA SER A 157 -3.11 7.85 0.11
C SER A 157 -2.59 8.94 1.04
N LEU A 158 -1.92 8.61 2.15
CA LEU A 158 -1.44 9.61 3.12
C LEU A 158 0.06 9.86 2.89
N ARG A 159 0.43 11.04 2.40
CA ARG A 159 1.82 11.32 1.96
C ARG A 159 2.48 12.56 2.59
N PHE A 160 1.80 13.21 3.54
CA PHE A 160 2.21 14.52 4.06
C PHE A 160 3.01 14.49 5.37
N ALA A 161 3.06 13.35 6.06
CA ALA A 161 3.76 13.15 7.32
C ALA A 161 4.16 11.67 7.49
N ASP A 162 4.89 11.34 8.56
CA ASP A 162 5.25 9.94 8.87
C ASP A 162 4.11 9.18 9.54
N LEU A 163 3.37 9.83 10.45
CA LEU A 163 2.17 9.27 11.08
C LEU A 163 0.97 10.21 10.93
N THR A 164 -0.21 9.60 10.92
CA THR A 164 -1.49 10.28 11.06
C THR A 164 -2.18 9.81 12.34
N LEU A 165 -2.51 10.75 13.23
CA LEU A 165 -3.23 10.52 14.48
C LEU A 165 -4.72 10.72 14.25
N PHE A 166 -5.56 9.78 14.68
CA PHE A 166 -7.00 9.89 14.56
C PHE A 166 -7.61 10.46 15.84
N GLY A 167 -8.32 11.56 15.69
CA GLY A 167 -9.04 12.25 16.75
C GLY A 167 -10.53 11.87 16.79
N PRO A 168 -11.26 12.39 17.78
CA PRO A 168 -12.71 12.20 17.86
C PRO A 168 -13.42 12.91 16.70
N TYR A 169 -14.64 12.46 16.40
CA TYR A 169 -15.53 13.07 15.39
C TYR A 169 -14.94 13.21 13.97
N GLY A 170 -14.01 12.33 13.58
CA GLY A 170 -13.41 12.34 12.23
C GLY A 170 -12.28 13.36 12.06
N THR A 171 -11.86 14.02 13.14
CA THR A 171 -10.67 14.87 13.13
C THR A 171 -9.39 14.04 13.06
N PHE A 172 -8.32 14.59 12.51
CA PHE A 172 -7.01 13.94 12.50
C PHE A 172 -5.87 14.95 12.53
N GLY A 173 -4.70 14.48 12.95
CA GLY A 173 -3.46 15.26 13.02
C GLY A 173 -2.31 14.57 12.31
N LEU A 174 -1.36 15.35 11.81
CA LEU A 174 -0.17 14.86 11.11
C LEU A 174 1.07 14.98 12.02
N ILE A 175 1.87 13.92 12.09
CA ILE A 175 3.08 13.85 12.93
C ILE A 175 4.28 13.51 12.05
N GLU A 176 5.28 14.40 12.04
CA GLU A 176 6.60 14.13 11.45
C GLU A 176 7.55 13.68 12.57
N ALA A 177 8.09 12.48 12.47
CA ALA A 177 9.03 11.91 13.43
C ALA A 177 10.47 12.38 13.12
N LYS A 178 11.19 12.87 14.13
CA LYS A 178 12.58 13.31 13.99
C LYS A 178 13.47 12.66 15.04
N SER A 179 14.54 12.00 14.59
CA SER A 179 15.62 11.54 15.47
C SER A 179 16.72 12.61 15.58
N GLY A 180 16.80 13.32 16.71
CA GLY A 180 17.93 14.21 17.07
C GLY A 180 17.81 15.69 16.65
N ASN A 181 18.80 16.48 17.07
CA ASN A 181 18.93 17.91 16.75
C ASN A 181 19.64 18.11 15.40
N GLY A 182 18.89 18.47 14.34
CA GLY A 182 19.49 19.14 13.17
C GLY A 182 19.64 18.33 11.88
N GLY A 183 18.58 17.67 11.41
CA GLY A 183 18.45 17.41 9.97
C GLY A 183 18.44 18.71 9.16
N ASN A 184 18.59 18.61 7.82
CA ASN A 184 18.61 19.76 6.90
C ASN A 184 17.36 20.65 7.10
N LYS A 185 17.51 21.72 7.91
CA LYS A 185 16.40 22.57 8.40
C LYS A 185 15.51 23.09 7.27
N LYS A 186 16.11 23.37 6.10
CA LYS A 186 15.39 23.81 4.89
C LYS A 186 14.46 22.73 4.35
N ARG A 187 14.89 21.48 4.27
CA ARG A 187 14.05 20.35 3.82
C ARG A 187 12.93 20.07 4.80
N ALA A 188 13.25 20.02 6.09
CA ALA A 188 12.27 19.83 7.15
C ALA A 188 11.23 20.96 7.18
N GLY A 189 11.66 22.22 7.02
CA GLY A 189 10.76 23.37 6.92
C GLY A 189 9.83 23.30 5.71
N ARG A 190 10.31 22.85 4.55
CA ARG A 190 9.47 22.63 3.36
C ARG A 190 8.43 21.53 3.57
N GLN A 191 8.79 20.42 4.22
CA GLN A 191 7.84 19.35 4.55
C GLN A 191 6.76 19.85 5.50
N GLN A 192 7.15 20.55 6.57
CA GLN A 192 6.23 21.12 7.55
C GLN A 192 5.32 22.18 6.92
N ALA A 193 5.84 23.04 6.04
CA ALA A 193 5.03 24.04 5.34
C ALA A 193 3.97 23.37 4.44
N LYS A 194 4.32 22.31 3.72
CA LYS A 194 3.36 21.54 2.90
C LYS A 194 2.30 20.85 3.76
N ALA A 195 2.69 20.23 4.86
CA ALA A 195 1.76 19.61 5.81
C ALA A 195 0.81 20.65 6.43
N LYS A 196 1.34 21.82 6.81
CA LYS A 196 0.54 22.93 7.33
C LYS A 196 -0.46 23.44 6.29
N ALA A 197 -0.01 23.68 5.06
CA ALA A 197 -0.86 24.19 3.98
C ALA A 197 -2.02 23.22 3.66
N VAL A 198 -1.77 21.90 3.66
CA VAL A 198 -2.86 20.94 3.43
C VAL A 198 -3.83 20.89 4.61
N MET A 199 -3.35 20.95 5.86
CA MET A 199 -4.24 21.00 7.03
C MET A 199 -5.05 22.28 7.07
N GLU A 200 -4.46 23.42 6.72
CA GLU A 200 -5.15 24.71 6.62
C GLU A 200 -6.26 24.66 5.56
N TYR A 201 -6.00 24.04 4.40
CA TYR A 201 -7.03 23.78 3.40
C TYR A 201 -8.18 22.94 3.95
N LEU A 202 -7.87 21.87 4.68
CA LEU A 202 -8.87 20.95 5.24
C LEU A 202 -9.72 21.60 6.34
N ILE A 203 -9.16 22.58 7.06
CA ILE A 203 -9.87 23.33 8.12
C ILE A 203 -10.70 24.47 7.54
N THR A 204 -10.17 25.18 6.54
CA THR A 204 -10.79 26.40 5.99
C THR A 204 -11.66 26.13 4.75
N ASP A 205 -11.62 24.91 4.22
CA ASP A 205 -12.17 24.50 2.93
C ASP A 205 -11.71 25.35 1.74
N LYS A 206 -10.61 26.11 1.89
CA LYS A 206 -10.12 27.08 0.90
C LYS A 206 -8.63 26.88 0.63
N ARG A 207 -8.25 26.84 -0.65
CA ARG A 207 -6.84 26.95 -1.06
C ARG A 207 -6.74 27.57 -2.43
N GLU A 208 -5.57 28.08 -2.75
CA GLU A 208 -5.21 28.45 -4.13
C GLU A 208 -4.53 27.25 -4.80
N LEU A 209 -4.99 26.87 -5.97
CA LEU A 209 -4.33 25.88 -6.83
C LEU A 209 -4.19 26.50 -8.22
N GLU A 210 -2.96 26.58 -8.72
CA GLU A 210 -2.67 27.07 -10.08
C GLU A 210 -3.26 28.48 -10.38
N GLY A 211 -3.27 29.37 -9.36
CA GLY A 211 -3.78 30.74 -9.50
C GLY A 211 -5.31 30.87 -9.40
N ALA A 212 -6.02 29.78 -9.08
CA ALA A 212 -7.47 29.79 -8.89
C ALA A 212 -7.87 29.35 -7.47
N PRO A 213 -8.91 29.96 -6.87
CA PRO A 213 -9.44 29.52 -5.59
C PRO A 213 -10.18 28.19 -5.75
N MET A 214 -9.74 27.19 -5.00
CA MET A 214 -10.44 25.92 -4.81
C MET A 214 -11.23 25.94 -3.51
N LEU A 215 -12.51 25.56 -3.61
CA LEU A 215 -13.38 25.31 -2.48
C LEU A 215 -13.60 23.82 -2.29
N ARG A 216 -13.38 23.32 -1.08
CA ARG A 216 -13.81 21.98 -0.70
C ARG A 216 -15.31 22.02 -0.40
N ARG A 217 -16.07 21.08 -0.97
CA ARG A 217 -17.45 20.82 -0.60
C ARG A 217 -17.66 19.33 -0.46
N SER A 218 -18.20 18.89 0.67
CA SER A 218 -18.72 17.55 0.78
C SER A 218 -19.99 17.45 -0.06
N LEU A 219 -20.06 16.47 -0.95
CA LEU A 219 -21.36 16.05 -1.48
C LEU A 219 -22.17 15.49 -0.32
N GLN A 220 -23.40 15.96 -0.13
CA GLN A 220 -24.26 15.52 0.98
C GLN A 220 -24.84 14.11 0.76
N GLU A 221 -24.61 13.53 -0.41
CA GLU A 221 -25.07 12.19 -0.73
C GLU A 221 -24.19 11.12 -0.08
N LYS A 222 -24.84 10.15 0.55
CA LYS A 222 -24.15 8.95 1.03
C LYS A 222 -23.60 8.19 -0.18
N PRO A 223 -22.34 7.72 -0.12
CA PRO A 223 -21.81 6.87 -1.18
C PRO A 223 -22.67 5.61 -1.35
N ARG A 224 -22.79 5.15 -2.59
CA ARG A 224 -23.30 3.82 -2.90
C ARG A 224 -22.13 2.88 -3.14
N TYR A 225 -22.15 1.74 -2.44
CA TYR A 225 -21.09 0.74 -2.53
C TYR A 225 -21.65 -0.54 -3.15
N HIS A 226 -21.05 -0.97 -4.27
CA HIS A 226 -21.46 -2.17 -5.01
C HIS A 226 -20.58 -3.38 -4.70
N VAL A 227 -20.04 -3.46 -3.48
CA VAL A 227 -19.08 -4.52 -3.06
C VAL A 227 -19.68 -5.92 -3.21
N GLY A 228 -20.97 -6.09 -2.94
CA GLY A 228 -21.66 -7.38 -3.13
C GLY A 228 -21.72 -7.79 -4.62
N HIS A 229 -21.93 -6.84 -5.52
CA HIS A 229 -21.90 -7.09 -6.96
C HIS A 229 -20.48 -7.46 -7.42
N LEU A 230 -19.46 -6.73 -6.95
CA LEU A 230 -18.05 -7.04 -7.23
C LEU A 230 -17.65 -8.43 -6.75
N ASN A 231 -17.99 -8.79 -5.50
CA ASN A 231 -17.67 -10.10 -4.95
C ASN A 231 -18.35 -11.23 -5.73
N ARG A 232 -19.60 -11.04 -6.16
CA ARG A 232 -20.30 -12.02 -7.00
C ARG A 232 -19.65 -12.12 -8.39
N LEU A 233 -19.26 -10.99 -8.97
CA LEU A 233 -18.60 -10.96 -10.28
C LEU A 233 -17.23 -11.68 -10.22
N LEU A 234 -16.46 -11.43 -9.16
CA LEU A 234 -15.20 -12.13 -8.88
C LEU A 234 -15.43 -13.63 -8.69
N TYR A 235 -16.45 -14.02 -7.92
CA TYR A 235 -16.80 -15.42 -7.73
C TYR A 235 -17.10 -16.09 -9.07
N THR A 236 -17.98 -15.51 -9.89
CA THR A 236 -18.30 -16.03 -11.24
C THR A 236 -17.06 -16.13 -12.11
N TYR A 237 -16.21 -15.10 -12.17
CA TYR A 237 -14.97 -15.14 -12.93
C TYR A 237 -14.07 -16.32 -12.52
N ILE A 238 -13.87 -16.53 -11.21
CA ILE A 238 -13.00 -17.59 -10.67
C ILE A 238 -13.65 -18.98 -10.82
N SER A 239 -14.89 -19.15 -10.36
CA SER A 239 -15.55 -20.46 -10.30
C SER A 239 -15.88 -21.02 -11.68
N GLU A 240 -16.18 -20.14 -12.64
CA GLU A 240 -16.55 -20.54 -14.00
C GLU A 240 -15.37 -20.48 -14.96
N SER A 241 -14.15 -20.21 -14.47
CA SER A 241 -12.91 -20.11 -15.27
C SER A 241 -13.07 -19.22 -16.51
N ARG A 242 -13.85 -18.14 -16.39
CA ARG A 242 -14.12 -17.26 -17.52
C ARG A 242 -12.93 -16.35 -17.78
N ARG A 243 -12.67 -16.04 -19.05
CA ARG A 243 -11.66 -15.03 -19.43
C ARG A 243 -12.10 -13.59 -19.14
N GLN A 244 -13.41 -13.39 -19.01
CA GLN A 244 -14.03 -12.11 -18.66
C GLN A 244 -15.37 -12.33 -17.94
N ALA A 245 -15.74 -11.40 -17.08
CA ALA A 245 -17.07 -11.32 -16.50
C ALA A 245 -17.50 -9.86 -16.41
N PHE A 246 -18.76 -9.54 -16.75
CA PHE A 246 -19.29 -8.19 -16.60
C PHE A 246 -20.69 -8.23 -15.99
N ARG A 247 -21.09 -7.12 -15.37
CA ARG A 247 -22.41 -6.95 -14.78
C ARG A 247 -22.79 -5.47 -14.69
N GLU A 248 -24.03 -5.17 -15.06
CA GLU A 248 -24.64 -3.87 -14.78
C GLU A 248 -24.96 -3.77 -13.28
N VAL A 249 -24.41 -2.77 -12.60
CA VAL A 249 -24.59 -2.54 -11.16
C VAL A 249 -25.55 -1.39 -10.87
N GLU A 250 -25.67 -0.45 -11.80
CA GLU A 250 -26.68 0.60 -11.86
C GLU A 250 -27.01 0.85 -13.34
N PRO A 251 -28.18 1.44 -13.67
CA PRO A 251 -28.52 1.77 -15.06
C PRO A 251 -27.38 2.54 -15.76
N GLY A 252 -26.79 1.92 -16.78
CA GLY A 252 -25.66 2.48 -17.55
C GLY A 252 -24.28 2.34 -16.89
N VAL A 253 -24.17 1.73 -15.71
CA VAL A 253 -22.90 1.49 -15.01
C VAL A 253 -22.57 0.01 -15.01
N PHE A 254 -21.51 -0.36 -15.72
CA PHE A 254 -21.04 -1.73 -15.83
C PHE A 254 -19.72 -1.92 -15.10
N TYR A 255 -19.63 -3.00 -14.32
CA TYR A 255 -18.38 -3.49 -13.79
C TYR A 255 -17.92 -4.68 -14.62
N THR A 256 -16.62 -4.70 -14.94
CA THR A 256 -16.00 -5.76 -15.74
C THR A 256 -14.73 -6.25 -15.06
N ILE A 257 -14.54 -7.57 -15.10
CA ILE A 257 -13.30 -8.25 -14.75
C ILE A 257 -12.73 -8.83 -16.04
N LEU A 258 -11.49 -8.47 -16.35
CA LEU A 258 -10.72 -8.98 -17.47
C LEU A 258 -9.54 -9.77 -16.92
N GLY A 259 -9.38 -11.02 -17.35
CA GLY A 259 -8.15 -11.77 -17.11
C GLY A 259 -7.14 -11.51 -18.22
N GLU A 260 -5.86 -11.39 -17.86
CA GLU A 260 -4.80 -11.58 -18.85
C GLU A 260 -4.70 -13.06 -19.24
N GLU A 261 -4.33 -13.36 -20.48
CA GLU A 261 -3.88 -14.73 -20.79
C GLU A 261 -2.73 -15.06 -19.84
N PRO A 262 -2.78 -16.21 -19.15
CA PRO A 262 -1.62 -16.66 -18.42
C PRO A 262 -0.52 -16.88 -19.45
N SER A 263 0.48 -16.02 -19.46
CA SER A 263 1.73 -16.19 -20.19
C SER A 263 2.53 -17.29 -19.49
N GLY A 264 2.02 -18.53 -19.57
CA GLY A 264 2.55 -19.69 -18.87
C GLY A 264 1.43 -20.65 -18.41
N PRO A 265 1.78 -21.88 -17.99
CA PRO A 265 0.79 -22.87 -17.60
C PRO A 265 -0.09 -22.34 -16.45
N VAL A 266 -1.40 -22.47 -16.63
CA VAL A 266 -2.44 -22.16 -15.65
C VAL A 266 -2.20 -22.97 -14.38
N ILE A 267 -1.69 -22.32 -13.34
CA ILE A 267 -1.72 -22.88 -11.97
C ILE A 267 -2.98 -22.32 -11.32
N THR A 268 -4.01 -23.16 -11.22
CA THR A 268 -5.13 -22.93 -10.32
C THR A 268 -4.56 -22.77 -8.91
N HIS A 269 -4.84 -21.63 -8.27
CA HIS A 269 -4.21 -21.21 -7.02
C HIS A 269 -4.17 -22.36 -5.99
N PRO A 270 -3.00 -22.59 -5.38
CA PRO A 270 -2.87 -22.22 -3.99
C PRO A 270 -1.57 -21.42 -3.83
N LEU A 271 -1.23 -21.08 -2.60
CA LEU A 271 0.02 -20.42 -2.25
C LEU A 271 1.22 -21.02 -3.00
N ALA A 272 2.10 -20.14 -3.49
CA ALA A 272 3.40 -20.41 -4.10
C ALA A 272 3.40 -20.81 -5.60
N LYS A 273 3.94 -19.91 -6.45
CA LYS A 273 4.84 -20.39 -7.51
C LYS A 273 5.89 -21.28 -6.83
N PRO A 274 6.39 -22.37 -7.47
CA PRO A 274 7.64 -22.99 -7.03
C PRO A 274 8.66 -21.87 -6.86
N GLY A 275 9.25 -21.83 -5.66
CA GLY A 275 9.81 -20.62 -5.06
C GLY A 275 10.65 -19.79 -6.02
N CYS A 276 10.44 -18.46 -5.95
CA CYS A 276 11.49 -17.56 -6.37
C CYS A 276 12.76 -17.95 -5.56
N PRO A 277 13.89 -18.27 -6.21
CA PRO A 277 15.07 -18.76 -5.51
C PRO A 277 15.58 -17.75 -4.47
#